data_AF-A0A919NPM3-F1
#
_entry.id   AF-A0A919NPM3-F1
#
_cell.length_a   1.000
_cell.length_b   1.000
_cell.length_c   1.000
_cell.angle_alpha   90.00
_cell.angle_beta   90.00
_cell.angle_gamma   90.00
#
_symmetry.space_group_name_H-M   'P 1'
#
loop_
_entity.id
_entity.type
_entity.pdbx_description
1 polymer ?
#
loop_
_entity_poly.entity_id
_entity_poly.type
_entity_poly.pdbx_seq_one_letter_code
_entity_poly.pdbx_strand_id
1 'polypeptide(L)'
;MTEPEPTEADYLRQLELVARDVVHAAHDEGWLSYAPDPADATPLQRAVNELARHIRRQHFEGDGCVEDRPLQHLGGAALITPSTDDYLSGCARLGVEARPEGWALWYTWDEKARPHTMVTTALDTTRGLLESWSTGHDLHPAQPLRAQIAAIVRGWPGPVVLSPSHAKKIGLTGH
;
A
#
# COMPACT_ATOMS: atom_id res chain seq x y z
N MET A 1 42.57 -4.89 -19.59
CA MET A 1 41.31 -5.59 -19.32
C MET A 1 40.20 -4.58 -19.55
N THR A 2 39.42 -4.74 -20.61
CA THR A 2 38.20 -3.96 -20.81
C THR A 2 37.19 -4.39 -19.74
N GLU A 3 36.62 -3.41 -19.03
CA GLU A 3 35.51 -3.71 -18.12
C GLU A 3 34.38 -4.40 -18.92
N PRO A 4 33.76 -5.45 -18.36
CA PRO A 4 32.60 -6.06 -18.99
C PRO A 4 31.53 -4.99 -19.16
N GLU A 5 30.93 -4.91 -20.35
CA GLU A 5 29.80 -4.01 -20.56
C GLU A 5 28.68 -4.35 -19.57
N PRO A 6 28.08 -3.34 -18.91
CA PRO A 6 27.01 -3.57 -17.97
C PRO A 6 25.84 -4.23 -18.69
N THR A 7 25.24 -5.22 -18.02
CA THR A 7 23.99 -5.81 -18.51
C THR A 7 22.87 -4.78 -18.45
N GLU A 8 21.75 -5.04 -19.14
CA GLU A 8 20.55 -4.20 -19.01
C GLU A 8 20.09 -4.10 -17.54
N ALA A 9 20.20 -5.18 -16.78
CA ALA A 9 19.89 -5.20 -15.35
C ALA A 9 20.84 -4.29 -14.55
N ASP A 10 22.14 -4.28 -14.87
CA ASP A 10 23.12 -3.39 -14.23
C ASP A 10 22.83 -1.93 -14.57
N TYR A 11 22.44 -1.65 -15.83
CA TYR A 11 22.04 -0.31 -16.26
C TYR A 11 20.80 0.19 -15.51
N LEU A 12 19.74 -0.62 -15.42
CA LEU A 12 18.52 -0.27 -14.67
C LEU A 12 18.81 -0.06 -13.18
N ARG A 13 19.65 -0.92 -12.59
CA ARG A 13 20.09 -0.77 -11.21
C ARG A 13 20.88 0.53 -11.00
N GLN A 14 21.74 0.90 -11.94
CA GLN A 14 22.47 2.17 -11.88
C GLN A 14 21.53 3.37 -11.98
N LEU A 15 20.50 3.32 -12.83
CA LEU A 15 19.47 4.36 -12.90
C LEU A 15 18.73 4.51 -11.57
N GLU A 16 18.35 3.40 -10.93
CA GLU A 16 17.69 3.41 -9.62
C GLU A 16 18.58 4.03 -8.54
N LEU A 17 19.88 3.73 -8.54
CA LEU A 17 20.86 4.31 -7.61
C LEU A 17 21.02 5.82 -7.82
N VAL A 18 21.20 6.28 -9.06
CA VAL A 18 21.29 7.71 -9.37
C VAL A 18 20.01 8.44 -8.98
N ALA A 19 18.86 7.81 -9.19
CA ALA A 19 17.58 8.39 -8.82
C ALA A 19 17.43 8.48 -7.29
N ARG A 20 17.94 7.51 -6.52
CA ARG A 20 18.05 7.60 -5.04
C ARG A 20 18.93 8.75 -4.61
N ASP A 21 20.07 8.96 -5.27
CA ASP A 21 20.99 10.05 -4.94
C ASP A 21 20.33 11.43 -5.14
N VAL A 22 19.56 11.60 -6.22
CA VAL A 22 18.75 12.82 -6.45
C VAL A 22 17.76 13.05 -5.31
N VAL A 23 17.06 12.00 -4.88
CA VAL A 23 16.08 12.09 -3.79
C VAL A 23 16.75 12.41 -2.46
N HIS A 24 17.89 11.81 -2.15
CA HIS A 24 18.66 12.11 -0.95
C HIS A 24 19.16 13.56 -0.95
N ALA A 25 19.72 14.04 -2.06
CA ALA A 25 20.15 15.43 -2.18
C ALA A 25 18.99 16.41 -1.97
N ALA A 26 17.82 16.13 -2.56
CA ALA A 26 16.62 16.96 -2.38
C ALA A 26 16.06 16.90 -0.95
N HIS A 27 16.17 15.74 -0.27
CA HIS A 27 15.80 15.62 1.13
C HIS A 27 16.64 16.56 2.01
N ASP A 28 17.94 16.65 1.76
CA ASP A 28 18.86 17.53 2.51
C ASP A 28 18.58 19.03 2.30
N GLU A 29 17.92 19.40 1.20
CA GLU A 29 17.44 20.78 0.97
C GLU A 29 16.18 21.13 1.76
N GLY A 30 15.54 20.17 2.43
CA GLY A 30 14.47 20.41 3.41
C GLY A 30 13.09 20.74 2.84
N TRP A 31 12.91 20.72 1.52
CA TRP A 31 11.61 20.94 0.87
C TRP A 31 10.97 19.65 0.33
N LEU A 32 11.71 18.54 0.28
CA LEU A 32 11.20 17.26 -0.22
C LEU A 32 9.95 16.84 0.57
N SER A 33 8.89 16.49 -0.14
CA SER A 33 7.64 16.04 0.47
C SER A 33 7.14 14.77 -0.18
N TYR A 34 6.71 13.82 0.65
CA TYR A 34 5.99 12.62 0.22
C TYR A 34 4.47 12.82 0.17
N ALA A 35 3.97 13.96 0.65
CA ALA A 35 2.55 14.33 0.58
C ALA A 35 2.19 14.89 -0.82
N PRO A 36 0.90 15.22 -1.08
CA PRO A 36 0.56 16.02 -2.25
C PRO A 36 1.42 17.29 -2.32
N ASP A 37 1.82 17.66 -3.53
CA ASP A 37 2.74 18.76 -3.72
C ASP A 37 2.15 20.09 -3.21
N PRO A 38 2.93 20.89 -2.47
CA PRO A 38 2.47 22.20 -2.03
C PRO A 38 2.19 23.12 -3.23
N ALA A 39 1.24 24.03 -3.08
CA ALA A 39 0.76 24.87 -4.18
C ALA A 39 1.87 25.73 -4.81
N ASP A 40 2.84 26.14 -4.01
CA ASP A 40 4.01 26.94 -4.36
C ASP A 40 5.22 26.10 -4.82
N ALA A 41 5.13 24.77 -4.85
CA ALA A 41 6.21 23.92 -5.33
C ALA A 41 6.52 24.21 -6.81
N THR A 42 7.81 24.37 -7.12
CA THR A 42 8.28 24.56 -8.50
C THR A 42 8.10 23.27 -9.32
N PRO A 43 8.11 23.33 -10.66
CA PRO A 43 8.02 22.13 -11.51
C PRO A 43 9.12 21.10 -11.21
N LEU A 44 10.34 21.54 -10.92
CA LEU A 44 11.44 20.64 -10.55
C LEU A 44 11.16 19.94 -9.22
N GLN A 45 10.72 20.68 -8.20
CA GLN A 45 10.39 20.10 -6.89
C GLN A 45 9.26 19.07 -7.01
N ARG A 46 8.24 19.35 -7.82
CA ARG A 46 7.15 18.39 -8.09
C ARG A 46 7.65 17.12 -8.75
N ALA A 47 8.50 17.23 -9.77
CA ALA A 47 9.09 16.08 -10.45
C ALA A 47 9.98 15.25 -9.49
N VAL A 48 10.77 15.90 -8.64
CA VAL A 48 11.62 15.22 -7.65
C VAL A 48 10.79 14.59 -6.53
N ASN A 49 9.72 15.24 -6.06
CA ASN A 49 8.77 14.64 -5.11
C ASN A 49 8.06 13.43 -5.74
N GLU A 50 7.71 13.50 -7.02
CA GLU A 50 7.15 12.36 -7.76
C GLU A 50 8.16 11.22 -7.88
N LEU A 51 9.43 11.51 -8.22
CA LEU A 51 10.50 10.53 -8.26
C LEU A 51 10.74 9.88 -6.88
N ALA A 52 10.81 10.69 -5.82
CA ALA A 52 10.95 10.25 -4.45
C ALA A 52 9.80 9.34 -4.02
N ARG A 53 8.57 9.70 -4.38
CA ARG A 53 7.39 8.86 -4.14
C ARG A 53 7.48 7.54 -4.89
N HIS A 54 7.99 7.50 -6.12
CA HIS A 54 8.13 6.25 -6.89
C HIS A 54 9.25 5.35 -6.36
N ILE A 55 10.43 5.88 -6.09
CA ILE A 55 11.59 5.10 -5.59
C ILE A 55 11.33 4.50 -4.21
N ARG A 56 10.53 5.21 -3.39
CA ARG A 56 10.15 4.74 -2.06
C ARG A 56 9.09 3.62 -2.11
N ARG A 57 8.41 3.42 -3.24
CA ARG A 57 7.45 2.31 -3.37
C ARG A 57 8.20 0.99 -3.37
N GLN A 58 7.92 0.17 -2.36
CA GLN A 58 8.16 -1.25 -2.47
C GLN A 58 7.12 -1.80 -3.44
N HIS A 59 7.56 -2.27 -4.61
CA HIS A 59 6.67 -2.91 -5.55
C HIS A 59 6.26 -4.29 -5.05
N PHE A 60 4.95 -4.53 -5.07
CA PHE A 60 4.36 -5.82 -4.78
C PHE A 60 3.17 -6.06 -5.69
N GLU A 61 2.78 -7.33 -5.86
CA GLU A 61 1.65 -7.67 -6.72
C GLU A 61 0.36 -6.98 -6.23
N GLY A 62 -0.30 -6.24 -7.12
CA GLY A 62 -1.52 -5.51 -6.79
C GLY A 62 -1.29 -4.14 -6.16
N ASP A 63 -0.06 -3.61 -6.16
CA ASP A 63 0.26 -2.26 -5.67
C ASP A 63 -0.32 -1.13 -6.56
N GLY A 64 -0.85 -1.46 -7.73
CA GLY A 64 -1.46 -0.53 -8.68
C GLY A 64 -0.46 0.13 -9.64
N CYS A 65 0.80 -0.30 -9.66
CA CYS A 65 1.82 0.25 -10.55
C CYS A 65 1.67 -0.24 -11.99
N VAL A 66 1.31 -1.51 -12.19
CA VAL A 66 1.24 -2.15 -13.51
C VAL A 66 -0.17 -2.63 -13.86
N GLU A 67 -1.09 -2.52 -12.91
CA GLU A 67 -2.48 -2.93 -13.05
C GLU A 67 -3.31 -1.88 -13.79
N ASP A 68 -4.04 -2.30 -14.82
CA ASP A 68 -5.09 -1.50 -15.47
C ASP A 68 -6.41 -1.57 -14.67
N ARG A 69 -6.34 -1.24 -13.37
CA ARG A 69 -7.46 -1.23 -12.43
C ARG A 69 -7.38 -0.01 -11.53
N PRO A 70 -8.50 0.64 -11.19
CA PRO A 70 -8.48 1.79 -10.30
C PRO A 70 -7.96 1.40 -8.91
N LEU A 71 -7.32 2.35 -8.23
CA LEU A 71 -6.86 2.15 -6.85
C LEU A 71 -8.06 2.02 -5.90
N GLN A 72 -7.96 1.11 -4.95
CA GLN A 72 -8.90 0.93 -3.86
C GLN A 72 -8.43 1.73 -2.66
N HIS A 73 -9.09 2.86 -2.38
CA HIS A 73 -8.80 3.61 -1.16
C HIS A 73 -9.24 2.78 0.07
N LEU A 74 -8.30 2.59 1.00
CA LEU A 74 -8.48 1.78 2.20
C LEU A 74 -8.32 2.68 3.42
N GLY A 75 -9.23 2.55 4.40
CA GLY A 75 -9.02 3.10 5.74
C GLY A 75 -8.13 2.23 6.61
N GLY A 76 -8.05 0.94 6.27
CA GLY A 76 -7.15 -0.02 6.90
C GLY A 76 -7.16 -1.37 6.20
N ALA A 77 -6.34 -2.28 6.71
CA ALA A 77 -6.26 -3.65 6.26
C ALA A 77 -5.88 -4.58 7.41
N ALA A 78 -6.16 -5.88 7.26
CA ALA A 78 -5.67 -6.91 8.15
C ALA A 78 -5.54 -8.26 7.42
N LEU A 79 -4.78 -9.17 8.03
CA LEU A 79 -4.72 -10.58 7.66
C LEU A 79 -5.28 -11.39 8.81
N ILE A 80 -6.17 -12.32 8.50
CA ILE A 80 -6.56 -13.39 9.43
C ILE A 80 -6.08 -14.71 8.84
N THR A 81 -5.25 -15.42 9.58
CA THR A 81 -4.66 -16.69 9.16
C THR A 81 -4.94 -17.76 10.22
N PRO A 82 -4.75 -19.05 9.92
CA PRO A 82 -4.87 -20.11 10.93
C PRO A 82 -3.99 -19.92 12.18
N SER A 83 -2.92 -19.12 12.09
CA SER A 83 -2.07 -18.76 13.22
C SER A 83 -2.57 -17.55 14.02
N THR A 84 -3.60 -16.85 13.54
CA THR A 84 -4.26 -15.77 14.30
C THR A 84 -5.17 -16.38 15.35
N ASP A 85 -5.04 -15.91 16.60
CA ASP A 85 -6.00 -16.24 17.65
C ASP A 85 -7.42 -15.90 17.16
N ASP A 86 -8.37 -16.80 17.39
CA ASP A 86 -9.77 -16.66 16.97
C ASP A 86 -10.04 -16.76 15.45
N TYR A 87 -9.13 -17.36 14.65
CA TYR A 87 -9.30 -17.50 13.19
C TYR A 87 -10.66 -18.08 12.78
N LEU A 88 -11.07 -19.21 13.38
CA LEU A 88 -12.32 -19.89 13.02
C LEU A 88 -13.54 -19.02 13.34
N SER A 89 -13.59 -18.39 14.52
CA SER A 89 -14.71 -17.50 14.85
C SER A 89 -14.68 -16.22 14.02
N GLY A 90 -13.49 -15.74 13.64
CA GLY A 90 -13.30 -14.66 12.68
C GLY A 90 -13.94 -14.96 11.33
N CYS A 91 -13.62 -16.12 10.74
CA CYS A 91 -14.24 -16.60 9.50
C CYS A 91 -15.77 -16.71 9.63
N ALA A 92 -16.26 -17.26 10.74
CA ALA A 92 -17.70 -17.37 11.01
C ALA A 92 -18.40 -15.99 11.08
N ARG A 93 -17.80 -15.01 11.77
CA ARG A 93 -18.32 -13.62 11.83
C ARG A 93 -18.35 -12.96 10.46
N LEU A 94 -17.37 -13.27 9.61
CA LEU A 94 -17.27 -12.74 8.26
C LEU A 94 -18.15 -13.48 7.25
N GLY A 95 -18.74 -14.61 7.63
CA GLY A 95 -19.56 -15.44 6.75
C GLY A 95 -18.76 -16.12 5.63
N VAL A 96 -17.48 -16.42 5.88
CA VAL A 96 -16.59 -17.11 4.92
C VAL A 96 -16.13 -18.45 5.45
N GLU A 97 -15.85 -19.38 4.53
CA GLU A 97 -15.25 -20.65 4.87
C GLU A 97 -13.79 -20.47 5.32
N ALA A 98 -13.39 -21.21 6.35
CA ALA A 98 -12.00 -21.21 6.79
C ALA A 98 -11.11 -21.89 5.74
N ARG A 99 -9.98 -21.27 5.45
CA ARG A 99 -8.99 -21.76 4.48
C ARG A 99 -7.59 -21.87 5.09
N PRO A 100 -6.72 -22.74 4.58
CA PRO A 100 -5.36 -22.87 5.11
C PRO A 100 -4.50 -21.63 4.86
N GLU A 101 -4.75 -20.86 3.80
CA GLU A 101 -3.98 -19.65 3.50
C GLU A 101 -4.43 -18.42 4.31
N GLY A 102 -5.66 -18.43 4.82
CA GLY A 102 -6.28 -17.29 5.49
C GLY A 102 -7.06 -16.37 4.56
N TRP A 103 -7.41 -15.19 5.07
CA TRP A 103 -8.13 -14.13 4.36
C TRP A 103 -7.47 -12.76 4.58
N ALA A 104 -7.47 -11.95 3.52
CA ALA A 104 -7.16 -10.54 3.59
C ALA A 104 -8.44 -9.74 3.84
N LEU A 105 -8.39 -8.79 4.76
CA LEU A 105 -9.50 -7.92 5.11
C LEU A 105 -9.15 -6.51 4.66
N TRP A 106 -9.92 -5.96 3.73
CA TRP A 106 -9.74 -4.60 3.22
C TRP A 106 -10.88 -3.72 3.75
N TYR A 107 -10.52 -2.78 4.63
CA TYR A 107 -11.48 -1.92 5.31
C TYR A 107 -11.66 -0.62 4.51
N THR A 108 -12.85 -0.43 3.95
CA THR A 108 -13.16 0.69 3.06
C THR A 108 -14.62 1.17 3.26
N TRP A 109 -15.14 1.97 2.33
CA TRP A 109 -16.47 2.53 2.36
C TRP A 109 -17.24 2.23 1.08
N ASP A 110 -18.57 2.12 1.20
CA ASP A 110 -19.45 2.02 0.04
C ASP A 110 -19.67 3.40 -0.60
N GLU A 111 -20.45 3.42 -1.69
CA GLU A 111 -20.81 4.64 -2.42
C GLU A 111 -21.53 5.69 -1.54
N LYS A 112 -22.10 5.27 -0.40
CA LYS A 112 -22.78 6.14 0.57
C LYS A 112 -21.88 6.49 1.76
N ALA A 113 -20.57 6.30 1.63
CA ALA A 113 -19.56 6.51 2.66
C ALA A 113 -19.78 5.69 3.94
N ARG A 114 -20.47 4.53 3.85
CA ARG A 114 -20.67 3.64 5.00
C ARG A 114 -19.54 2.62 5.06
N PRO A 115 -18.95 2.37 6.25
CA PRO A 115 -17.84 1.44 6.38
C PRO A 115 -18.27 0.01 6.04
N HIS A 116 -17.44 -0.68 5.27
CA HIS A 116 -17.55 -2.10 4.99
C HIS A 116 -16.17 -2.76 4.85
N THR A 117 -16.14 -4.07 4.95
CA THR A 117 -14.94 -4.89 4.77
C THR A 117 -15.10 -5.77 3.54
N MET A 118 -14.17 -5.68 2.61
CA MET A 118 -14.01 -6.67 1.55
C MET A 118 -13.13 -7.79 2.07
N VAL A 119 -13.66 -9.02 2.10
CA VAL A 119 -12.90 -10.23 2.46
C VAL A 119 -12.34 -10.82 1.18
N THR A 120 -11.02 -10.84 1.04
CA THR A 120 -10.35 -11.17 -0.23
C THR A 120 -9.29 -12.24 -0.09
N THR A 121 -8.95 -12.88 -1.20
CA THR A 121 -7.82 -13.81 -1.31
C THR A 121 -6.49 -13.10 -1.62
N ALA A 122 -6.46 -11.76 -1.63
CA ALA A 122 -5.28 -10.97 -2.01
C ALA A 122 -4.26 -10.86 -0.86
N LEU A 123 -3.79 -12.03 -0.38
CA LEU A 123 -2.93 -12.13 0.80
C LEU A 123 -1.58 -11.45 0.59
N ASP A 124 -0.91 -11.71 -0.54
CA ASP A 124 0.42 -11.16 -0.82
C ASP A 124 0.36 -9.65 -1.05
N THR A 125 -0.64 -9.17 -1.80
CA THR A 125 -0.95 -7.74 -1.92
C THR A 125 -1.12 -7.09 -0.55
N THR A 126 -1.85 -7.75 0.35
CA THR A 126 -2.10 -7.21 1.69
C THR A 126 -0.85 -7.23 2.56
N ARG A 127 0.02 -8.25 2.45
CA ARG A 127 1.31 -8.26 3.16
C ARG A 127 2.20 -7.10 2.72
N GLY A 128 2.36 -6.91 1.41
CA GLY A 128 3.14 -5.80 0.86
C GLY A 128 2.57 -4.44 1.27
N LEU A 129 1.24 -4.31 1.28
CA LEU A 129 0.55 -3.12 1.76
C LEU A 129 0.85 -2.84 3.24
N LEU A 130 0.74 -3.85 4.11
CA LEU A 130 1.00 -3.70 5.54
C LEU A 130 2.47 -3.37 5.84
N GLU A 131 3.41 -3.95 5.09
CA GLU A 131 4.84 -3.60 5.18
C GLU A 131 5.08 -2.14 4.77
N SER A 132 4.51 -1.72 3.64
CA SER A 132 4.59 -0.35 3.13
C SER A 132 4.00 0.65 4.14
N TRP A 133 2.86 0.34 4.74
CA TRP A 133 2.24 1.17 5.78
C TRP A 133 3.06 1.23 7.06
N SER A 134 3.73 0.14 7.45
CA SER A 134 4.59 0.12 8.64
C SER A 134 5.77 1.09 8.56
N THR A 135 6.18 1.45 7.34
CA THR A 135 7.24 2.44 7.06
C THR A 135 6.68 3.83 6.74
N GLY A 136 5.37 4.03 6.91
CA GLY A 136 4.67 5.30 6.71
C GLY A 136 4.37 5.63 5.25
N HIS A 137 4.47 4.67 4.32
CA HIS A 137 4.13 4.89 2.92
C HIS A 137 2.61 4.76 2.74
N ASP A 138 1.94 5.84 2.41
CA ASP A 138 0.48 5.85 2.22
C ASP A 138 0.11 5.31 0.83
N LEU A 139 0.28 4.00 0.63
CA LEU A 139 -0.07 3.33 -0.62
C LEU A 139 -1.46 2.70 -0.53
N HIS A 140 -2.14 2.63 -1.68
CA HIS A 140 -3.41 1.93 -1.82
C HIS A 140 -3.31 0.94 -2.97
N PRO A 141 -3.77 -0.32 -2.79
CA PRO A 141 -3.65 -1.34 -3.82
C PRO A 141 -4.64 -1.08 -4.97
N ALA A 142 -4.42 -1.74 -6.10
CA ALA A 142 -5.45 -1.85 -7.13
C ALA A 142 -6.70 -2.54 -6.58
N GLN A 143 -7.88 -2.19 -7.12
CA GLN A 143 -9.12 -2.89 -6.80
C GLN A 143 -8.96 -4.40 -6.99
N PRO A 144 -9.43 -5.22 -6.04
CA PRO A 144 -9.27 -6.67 -6.13
C PRO A 144 -10.14 -7.18 -7.29
N LEU A 145 -9.70 -8.25 -7.95
CA LEU A 145 -10.54 -8.89 -8.95
C LEU A 145 -11.82 -9.39 -8.28
N ARG A 146 -12.93 -9.39 -9.02
CA ARG A 146 -14.20 -9.93 -8.50
C ARG A 146 -14.05 -11.37 -7.97
N ALA A 147 -13.25 -12.19 -8.64
CA ALA A 147 -12.96 -13.57 -8.24
C ALA A 147 -12.14 -13.68 -6.93
N GLN A 148 -11.44 -12.62 -6.54
CA GLN A 148 -10.69 -12.57 -5.28
C GLN A 148 -11.57 -12.16 -4.10
N ILE A 149 -12.78 -11.64 -4.32
CA ILE A 149 -13.69 -11.20 -3.26
C ILE A 149 -14.61 -12.36 -2.86
N ALA A 150 -14.45 -12.84 -1.63
CA ALA A 150 -15.30 -13.90 -1.08
C ALA A 150 -16.56 -13.35 -0.39
N ALA A 151 -16.46 -12.19 0.27
CA ALA A 151 -17.58 -11.56 0.94
C ALA A 151 -17.40 -10.04 1.05
N ILE A 152 -18.52 -9.33 1.20
CA ILE A 152 -18.56 -7.93 1.61
C ILE A 152 -19.38 -7.85 2.90
N VAL A 153 -18.74 -7.44 3.99
CA VAL A 153 -19.32 -7.42 5.34
C VAL A 153 -19.51 -5.98 5.78
N ARG A 154 -20.62 -5.69 6.46
CA ARG A 154 -20.90 -4.33 6.96
C ARG A 154 -20.01 -3.99 8.15
N GLY A 155 -19.51 -2.75 8.19
CA GLY A 155 -18.61 -2.28 9.24
C GLY A 155 -17.19 -2.81 9.08
N TRP A 156 -16.34 -2.53 10.06
CA TRP A 156 -14.95 -2.99 10.12
C TRP A 156 -14.77 -3.95 11.31
N PRO A 157 -15.13 -5.23 11.17
CA PRO A 157 -15.00 -6.20 12.25
C PRO A 157 -13.54 -6.64 12.44
N GLY A 158 -13.10 -6.74 13.69
CA GLY A 158 -11.80 -7.32 14.05
C GLY A 158 -10.65 -6.29 14.16
N PRO A 159 -9.39 -6.77 14.24
CA PRO A 159 -8.22 -5.90 14.30
C PRO A 159 -8.03 -5.17 12.96
N VAL A 160 -7.66 -3.90 13.03
CA VAL A 160 -7.43 -3.03 11.87
C VAL A 160 -6.05 -2.40 11.99
N VAL A 161 -5.19 -2.64 10.99
CA VAL A 161 -4.05 -1.75 10.75
C VAL A 161 -4.54 -0.62 9.87
N LEU A 162 -4.48 0.60 10.38
CA LEU A 162 -4.97 1.78 9.66
C LEU A 162 -3.98 2.18 8.57
N SER A 163 -4.50 2.66 7.43
CA SER A 163 -3.66 3.35 6.45
C SER A 163 -3.07 4.63 7.07
N PRO A 164 -1.85 5.06 6.70
CA PRO A 164 -1.24 6.27 7.22
C PRO A 164 -2.11 7.53 7.10
N SER A 165 -2.76 7.75 5.95
CA SER A 165 -3.67 8.90 5.79
C SER A 165 -4.89 8.81 6.69
N HIS A 166 -5.50 7.63 6.84
CA HIS A 166 -6.64 7.46 7.73
C HIS A 166 -6.27 7.65 9.19
N ALA A 167 -5.13 7.10 9.64
CA ALA A 167 -4.60 7.30 10.98
C ALA A 167 -4.38 8.79 11.29
N LYS A 168 -3.80 9.53 10.33
CA LYS A 168 -3.63 10.99 10.44
C LYS A 168 -4.97 11.72 10.52
N LYS A 169 -5.93 11.36 9.65
CA LYS A 169 -7.27 11.97 9.62
C LYS A 169 -8.02 11.83 10.93
N ILE A 170 -7.83 10.72 11.65
CA ILE A 170 -8.49 10.47 12.94
C ILE A 170 -7.61 10.82 14.16
N GLY A 171 -6.47 11.48 13.94
CA GLY A 171 -5.63 12.03 15.00
C GLY A 171 -4.79 11.01 15.78
N LEU A 172 -4.47 9.86 15.18
CA LEU A 172 -3.68 8.80 15.84
C LEU A 172 -2.19 8.84 15.53
N THR A 173 -1.74 9.74 14.64
CA THR A 173 -0.31 9.98 14.39
C THR A 173 0.17 11.15 15.26
N GLY A 174 1.12 10.90 16.17
CA GLY A 174 1.74 11.94 17.00
C GLY A 174 2.45 13.02 16.17
N HIS A 175 2.47 14.23 16.70
CA HIS A 175 3.11 15.42 16.12
C HIS A 175 4.63 15.33 16.09
#